data_AF-A7NN32-F1
#
_entry.id   AF-A7NN32-F1
#
_cell.length_a   1.000
_cell.length_b   1.000
_cell.length_c   1.000
_cell.angle_alpha   90.00
_cell.angle_beta   90.00
_cell.angle_gamma   90.00
#
_symmetry.space_group_name_H-M   'P 1'
#
loop_
_entity.id
_entity.type
_entity.pdbx_description
1 polymer ?
#
loop_
_entity_poly.entity_id
_entity_poly.type
_entity_poly.pdbx_seq_one_letter_code
_entity_poly.pdbx_strand_id
1 'polypeptide(L)'
;MNVEKVHRYPRHFTVTIEILSAITVLLATALLGRDLLRLLWSTYTLDTALFARFPWLTDLVLLISDANTPPPSGLADLLPALGWMALALATALLLRNSMPTVRTSARGMLVAFVNDWLPVPWENIRAIKVTESGDRYVLLVETDRGWLTGWHRWYSFIYRLGFRPAFLITSQISDFDELVKTLLSEADRAARTLATARRIKLQEDASSPLFRLLLSPTAFFTQRAPRSDAPPAVAGISGDVVIGQYPRRIRATLTWTAALIAGAAILRYLTLALTFLAITFPWVRSLPIIDQLDLRLLPAPWWLLIEAHIVLLFLIGVASVIYHALPTVEARSEGLIVHRWRGRTLVPWSRLRVMKVTEFSETSQIVLIQVAGGLPLDTRFVSMVYDGSLSPGILITSAIGNADALLQRIALEAMRYHEATDDTATAPFQSDARSDLLLLSVQSSRAVNHLVEELRNDPDTQGFTTRRFLRLLPTALGLASFPALILFADRSFVQHILPDGRLLGAMVVLLLLALLEWPLVSLAAVALDEMSGSSEDGMRPLYLYPQTQQPRLFLMLAALIALLLGAQPLAALLWLGAIGWSFWLAAGLWSALYDWRGGQLIGGGLLPVAFQLLLLIGYLVVRV
;
A
#
# COMPACT_ATOMS: atom_id res chain seq x y z
N MET A 1 38.31 21.35 18.80
CA MET A 1 37.06 21.74 19.48
C MET A 1 35.94 21.58 18.47
N ASN A 2 35.11 20.54 18.56
CA ASN A 2 33.98 20.39 17.64
C ASN A 2 32.94 21.45 18.00
N VAL A 3 32.73 22.40 17.09
CA VAL A 3 31.68 23.41 17.16
C VAL A 3 30.34 22.67 17.13
N GLU A 4 29.43 23.03 18.02
CA GLU A 4 28.09 22.45 18.07
C GLU A 4 27.38 22.71 16.72
N LYS A 5 26.99 21.64 16.02
CA LYS A 5 26.37 21.74 14.70
C LYS A 5 24.92 21.26 14.76
N VAL A 6 24.03 21.98 14.07
CA VAL A 6 22.59 21.68 14.06
C VAL A 6 22.18 21.27 12.65
N HIS A 7 21.60 20.08 12.55
CA HIS A 7 21.13 19.48 11.31
C HIS A 7 19.60 19.52 11.27
N ARG A 8 19.04 20.15 10.24
CA ARG A 8 17.60 20.41 10.08
C ARG A 8 17.10 19.87 8.74
N TYR A 9 15.83 19.49 8.71
CA TYR A 9 15.15 19.16 7.47
C TYR A 9 14.66 20.41 6.74
N PRO A 10 14.45 20.34 5.41
CA PRO A 10 13.85 21.42 4.63
C PRO A 10 12.47 21.78 5.17
N ARG A 11 12.20 23.09 5.26
CA ARG A 11 10.94 23.60 5.84
C ARG A 11 9.68 23.05 5.17
N HIS A 12 9.71 22.83 3.85
CA HIS A 12 8.53 22.31 3.14
C HIS A 12 8.16 20.90 3.61
N PHE A 13 9.14 20.06 3.95
CA PHE A 13 8.90 18.71 4.48
C PHE A 13 8.30 18.77 5.89
N THR A 14 8.89 19.56 6.78
CA THR A 14 8.38 19.71 8.16
C THR A 14 6.99 20.31 8.18
N VAL A 15 6.73 21.34 7.36
CA VAL A 15 5.42 21.99 7.26
C VAL A 15 4.36 21.03 6.72
N THR A 16 4.70 20.20 5.73
CA THR A 16 3.75 19.19 5.21
C THR A 16 3.34 18.21 6.29
N ILE A 17 4.30 17.71 7.06
CA ILE A 17 4.05 16.78 8.17
C ILE A 17 3.22 17.45 9.27
N GLU A 18 3.51 18.71 9.60
CA GLU A 18 2.77 19.49 10.59
C GLU A 18 1.33 19.73 10.14
N ILE A 19 1.11 20.12 8.89
CA ILE A 19 -0.24 20.32 8.31
C ILE A 19 -1.02 19.00 8.34
N LEU A 20 -0.41 17.89 7.89
CA LEU A 20 -1.08 16.58 7.90
C LEU A 20 -1.45 16.14 9.32
N SER A 21 -0.54 16.32 10.27
CA SER A 21 -0.78 16.03 11.69
C SER A 21 -1.88 16.91 12.27
N ALA A 22 -1.87 18.21 11.95
CA ALA A 22 -2.87 19.17 12.40
C ALA A 22 -4.26 18.85 11.83
N ILE A 23 -4.35 18.56 10.53
CA ILE A 23 -5.61 18.14 9.89
C ILE A 23 -6.16 16.87 10.54
N THR A 24 -5.31 15.87 10.77
CA THR A 24 -5.72 14.60 11.38
C THR A 24 -6.30 14.81 12.79
N VAL A 25 -5.61 15.60 13.62
CA VAL A 25 -6.07 15.93 14.98
C VAL A 25 -7.33 16.80 14.93
N LEU A 26 -7.40 17.79 14.04
CA LEU A 26 -8.56 18.67 13.90
C LEU A 26 -9.80 17.89 13.47
N LEU A 27 -9.69 16.97 12.53
CA LEU A 27 -10.80 16.10 12.11
C LEU A 27 -11.26 15.20 13.27
N ALA A 28 -10.34 14.56 13.99
CA ALA A 28 -10.70 13.73 15.14
C ALA A 28 -11.31 14.55 16.29
N THR A 29 -10.84 15.79 16.50
CA THR A 29 -11.41 16.74 17.46
C THR A 29 -12.81 17.17 17.05
N ALA A 30 -13.04 17.45 15.76
CA ALA A 30 -14.35 17.80 15.26
C ALA A 30 -15.34 16.63 15.41
N LEU A 31 -14.91 15.40 15.13
CA LEU A 31 -15.73 14.20 15.35
C LEU A 31 -16.07 14.00 16.83
N LEU A 32 -15.08 14.09 17.72
CA LEU A 32 -15.30 13.99 19.17
C LEU A 32 -16.21 15.11 19.69
N GLY A 33 -15.99 16.34 19.23
CA GLY A 33 -16.80 17.51 19.59
C GLY A 33 -18.25 17.37 19.12
N ARG A 34 -18.45 16.87 17.90
CA ARG A 34 -19.79 16.54 17.35
C ARG A 34 -20.49 15.52 18.26
N ASP A 35 -19.84 14.40 18.57
CA ASP A 35 -20.47 13.32 19.34
C ASP A 35 -20.71 13.74 20.80
N LEU A 36 -19.81 14.53 21.40
CA LEU A 36 -20.00 15.13 22.72
C LEU A 36 -21.18 16.11 22.75
N LEU A 37 -21.30 16.99 21.74
CA LEU A 37 -22.44 17.92 21.64
C LEU A 37 -23.76 17.16 21.55
N ARG A 38 -23.81 16.08 20.76
CA ARG A 38 -25.01 15.24 20.65
C ARG A 38 -25.36 14.54 21.96
N LEU A 39 -24.37 14.10 22.74
CA LEU A 39 -24.58 13.53 24.08
C LEU A 39 -25.12 14.59 25.05
N LEU A 40 -24.58 15.81 24.99
CA LEU A 40 -25.07 16.91 25.81
C LEU A 40 -26.51 17.26 25.45
N TRP A 41 -26.85 17.30 24.16
CA TRP A 41 -28.21 17.56 23.70
C TRP A 41 -29.19 16.45 24.06
N SER A 42 -28.77 15.18 24.02
CA SER A 42 -29.61 14.06 24.46
C SER A 42 -29.84 14.08 25.98
N THR A 43 -28.86 14.52 26.76
CA THR A 43 -28.92 14.56 28.23
C THR A 43 -29.70 15.76 28.77
N TYR A 44 -29.44 16.96 28.23
CA TYR A 44 -29.95 18.21 28.80
C TYR A 44 -31.17 18.79 28.08
N THR A 45 -31.63 18.13 27.00
CA THR A 45 -32.64 18.64 26.06
C THR A 45 -32.24 19.97 25.40
N LEU A 46 -32.45 20.07 24.10
CA LEU A 46 -31.97 21.20 23.33
C LEU A 46 -32.97 22.37 23.44
N ASP A 47 -32.55 23.49 24.03
CA ASP A 47 -33.36 24.71 24.09
C ASP A 47 -33.45 25.38 22.70
N THR A 48 -34.61 25.29 22.07
CA THR A 48 -34.87 25.82 20.73
C THR A 48 -35.33 27.27 20.71
N ALA A 49 -35.44 27.93 21.87
CA ALA A 49 -35.89 29.33 21.95
C ALA A 49 -35.00 30.28 21.12
N LEU A 50 -33.71 29.98 20.97
CA LEU A 50 -32.77 30.76 20.18
C LEU A 50 -32.88 30.51 18.65
N PHE A 51 -33.51 29.43 18.22
CA PHE A 51 -33.58 29.05 16.80
C PHE A 51 -34.46 30.03 16.00
N ALA A 52 -35.50 30.55 16.65
CA ALA A 52 -36.36 31.59 16.08
C ALA A 52 -35.59 32.90 15.79
N ARG A 53 -34.52 33.17 16.55
CA ARG A 53 -33.71 34.39 16.42
C ARG A 53 -32.50 34.20 15.51
N PHE A 54 -31.99 32.98 15.40
CA PHE A 54 -30.82 32.63 14.59
C PHE A 54 -31.09 31.36 13.78
N PRO A 55 -31.69 31.47 12.57
CA PRO A 55 -32.11 30.33 11.77
C PRO A 55 -30.96 29.37 11.40
N TRP A 56 -29.74 29.90 11.24
CA TRP A 56 -28.53 29.11 10.94
C TRP A 56 -28.16 28.11 12.05
N LEU A 57 -28.63 28.31 13.30
CA LEU A 57 -28.46 27.32 14.36
C LEU A 57 -29.23 26.03 14.06
N THR A 58 -30.40 26.12 13.43
CA THR A 58 -31.19 24.96 13.03
C THR A 58 -30.43 24.10 12.03
N ASP A 59 -29.86 24.74 10.99
CA ASP A 59 -29.06 24.04 9.97
C ASP A 59 -27.80 23.41 10.56
N LEU A 60 -27.13 24.12 11.48
CA LEU A 60 -25.93 23.64 12.15
C LEU A 60 -26.26 22.44 13.08
N VAL A 61 -27.36 22.51 13.82
CA VAL A 61 -27.82 21.40 14.65
C VAL A 61 -28.22 20.21 13.78
N LEU A 62 -28.91 20.41 12.66
CA LEU A 62 -29.24 19.34 11.71
C LEU A 62 -27.99 18.68 11.12
N LEU A 63 -26.98 19.49 10.74
CA LEU A 63 -25.70 19.01 10.23
C LEU A 63 -24.95 18.15 11.26
N ILE A 64 -24.97 18.55 12.53
CA ILE A 64 -24.30 17.84 13.63
C ILE A 64 -25.10 16.60 14.06
N SER A 65 -26.42 16.70 14.08
CA SER A 65 -27.31 15.68 14.64
C SER A 65 -27.49 14.46 13.75
N ASP A 66 -27.01 14.51 12.50
CA ASP A 66 -27.06 13.48 11.45
C ASP A 66 -28.20 12.46 11.66
N ALA A 67 -29.32 12.69 10.97
CA ALA A 67 -30.57 11.94 11.13
C ALA A 67 -30.40 10.41 11.02
N ASN A 68 -29.32 9.95 10.39
CA ASN A 68 -29.04 8.53 10.19
C ASN A 68 -28.27 7.87 11.34
N THR A 69 -27.88 8.61 12.38
CA THR A 69 -27.15 8.05 13.53
C THR A 69 -27.95 8.31 14.80
N PRO A 70 -28.20 7.32 15.67
CA PRO A 70 -28.82 7.58 16.95
C PRO A 70 -27.90 8.49 17.80
N PRO A 71 -28.46 9.45 18.56
CA PRO A 71 -27.65 10.26 19.45
C PRO A 71 -27.04 9.37 20.55
N PRO A 72 -25.79 9.62 20.95
CA PRO A 72 -25.17 8.89 22.05
C PRO A 72 -25.99 9.07 23.33
N SER A 73 -26.16 7.96 24.03
CA SER A 73 -26.98 7.80 25.23
C SER A 73 -26.15 7.82 26.51
N GLY A 74 -24.85 7.52 26.40
CA GLY A 74 -23.92 7.55 27.51
C GLY A 74 -22.47 7.79 27.10
N LEU A 75 -21.59 7.88 28.10
CA LEU A 75 -20.14 8.09 27.88
C LEU A 75 -19.48 6.93 27.12
N ALA A 76 -20.01 5.71 27.24
CA ALA A 76 -19.50 4.55 26.52
C ALA A 76 -19.61 4.72 25.00
N ASP A 77 -20.64 5.43 24.53
CA ASP A 77 -20.87 5.69 23.10
C ASP A 77 -19.83 6.66 22.51
N LEU A 78 -19.07 7.36 23.36
CA LEU A 78 -17.95 8.21 22.96
C LEU A 78 -16.65 7.42 22.75
N LEU A 79 -16.57 6.15 23.17
CA LEU A 79 -15.36 5.33 23.06
C LEU A 79 -14.80 5.26 21.62
N PRO A 80 -15.62 5.10 20.56
CA PRO A 80 -15.11 5.13 19.19
C PRO A 80 -14.45 6.47 18.83
N ALA A 81 -15.10 7.59 19.17
CA ALA A 81 -14.57 8.92 18.89
C ALA A 81 -13.29 9.23 19.71
N LEU A 82 -13.27 8.82 20.97
CA LEU A 82 -12.08 8.89 21.83
C LEU A 82 -10.95 8.00 21.29
N GLY A 83 -11.28 6.82 20.77
CA GLY A 83 -10.33 5.92 20.10
C GLY A 83 -9.71 6.57 18.86
N TRP A 84 -10.53 7.22 18.02
CA TRP A 84 -10.05 7.98 16.87
C TRP A 84 -9.19 9.17 17.27
N MET A 85 -9.57 9.91 18.32
CA MET A 85 -8.75 10.99 18.87
C MET A 85 -7.40 10.48 19.37
N ALA A 86 -7.40 9.40 20.17
CA ALA A 86 -6.18 8.80 20.68
C ALA A 86 -5.27 8.33 19.55
N LEU A 87 -5.84 7.70 18.51
CA LEU A 87 -5.12 7.28 17.32
C LEU A 87 -4.56 8.48 16.53
N ALA A 88 -5.35 9.54 16.35
CA ALA A 88 -4.94 10.76 15.66
C ALA A 88 -3.78 11.44 16.39
N LEU A 89 -3.87 11.58 17.71
CA LEU A 89 -2.80 12.15 18.54
C LEU A 89 -1.54 11.27 18.52
N ALA A 90 -1.69 9.96 18.62
CA ALA A 90 -0.56 9.03 18.52
C ALA A 90 0.13 9.12 17.15
N THR A 91 -0.67 9.20 16.08
CA THR A 91 -0.18 9.33 14.71
C THR A 91 0.54 10.67 14.50
N ALA A 92 -0.06 11.77 14.95
CA ALA A 92 0.54 13.10 14.92
C ALA A 92 1.86 13.14 15.70
N LEU A 93 1.90 12.52 16.88
CA LEU A 93 3.11 12.42 17.69
C LEU A 93 4.20 11.62 16.97
N LEU A 94 3.85 10.47 16.38
CA LEU A 94 4.81 9.64 15.65
C LEU A 94 5.34 10.35 14.40
N LEU A 95 4.47 10.97 13.62
CA LEU A 95 4.81 11.70 12.39
C LEU A 95 5.70 12.90 12.69
N ARG A 96 5.30 13.76 13.63
CA ARG A 96 6.05 14.98 13.98
C ARG A 96 7.45 14.67 14.52
N ASN A 97 7.62 13.54 15.20
CA ASN A 97 8.91 13.10 15.76
C ASN A 97 9.66 12.11 14.85
N SER A 98 9.11 11.75 13.69
CA SER A 98 9.77 10.80 12.77
C SER A 98 11.01 11.39 12.08
N MET A 99 11.09 12.72 12.02
CA MET A 99 12.19 13.47 11.40
C MET A 99 12.73 14.51 12.41
N PRO A 100 13.39 14.06 13.50
CA PRO A 100 13.83 14.96 14.55
C PRO A 100 14.98 15.84 14.05
N THR A 101 15.02 17.08 14.52
CA THR A 101 16.22 17.91 14.38
C THR A 101 17.33 17.30 15.24
N VAL A 102 18.53 17.20 14.68
CA VAL A 102 19.67 16.58 15.36
C VAL A 102 20.75 17.61 15.59
N ARG A 103 21.29 17.66 16.80
CA ARG A 103 22.39 18.55 17.16
C ARG A 103 23.54 17.74 17.70
N THR A 104 24.73 17.92 17.13
CA THR A 104 25.92 17.13 17.45
C THR A 104 26.88 17.97 18.29
N SER A 105 27.49 17.33 19.27
CA SER A 105 28.49 17.93 20.16
C SER A 105 29.57 16.91 20.52
N ALA A 106 30.66 17.37 21.13
CA ALA A 106 31.72 16.48 21.62
C ALA A 106 31.25 15.51 22.72
N ARG A 107 30.19 15.84 23.47
CA ARG A 107 29.66 14.99 24.56
C ARG A 107 28.65 13.95 24.09
N GLY A 108 28.04 14.17 22.93
CA GLY A 108 26.95 13.36 22.44
C GLY A 108 26.08 14.11 21.43
N MET A 109 24.92 13.53 21.18
CA MET A 109 23.90 14.08 20.31
C MET A 109 22.70 14.56 21.13
N LEU A 110 22.09 15.66 20.72
CA LEU A 110 20.78 16.08 21.18
C LEU A 110 19.78 15.79 20.07
N VAL A 111 18.74 15.01 20.39
CA VAL A 111 17.66 14.68 19.46
C VAL A 111 16.42 15.46 19.88
N ALA A 112 15.88 16.28 18.98
CA ALA A 112 14.68 17.04 19.26
C ALA A 112 13.48 16.08 19.40
N PHE A 113 12.72 16.23 20.48
CA PHE A 113 11.48 15.49 20.71
C PHE A 113 10.42 16.42 21.27
N VAL A 114 9.31 16.57 20.55
CA VAL A 114 8.24 17.52 20.87
C VAL A 114 8.80 18.94 20.96
N ASN A 115 9.03 19.45 22.17
CA ASN A 115 9.52 20.81 22.45
C ASN A 115 10.80 20.79 23.30
N ASP A 116 11.43 19.63 23.48
CA ASP A 116 12.62 19.45 24.32
C ASP A 116 13.72 18.67 23.56
N TRP A 117 14.91 18.62 24.14
CA TRP A 117 16.06 17.93 23.60
C TRP A 117 16.42 16.72 24.45
N LEU A 118 16.44 15.55 23.83
CA LEU A 118 16.86 14.32 24.48
C LEU A 118 18.37 14.14 24.31
N PRO A 119 19.15 14.08 25.40
CA PRO A 119 20.58 13.83 25.31
C PRO A 119 20.86 12.34 25.06
N VAL A 120 21.64 12.07 24.03
CA VAL A 120 22.11 10.74 23.64
C VAL A 120 23.64 10.75 23.64
N PRO A 121 24.29 10.21 24.69
CA PRO A 121 25.74 10.09 24.73
C PRO A 121 26.24 9.15 23.62
N TRP A 122 27.41 9.45 23.06
CA TRP A 122 28.04 8.62 22.01
C TRP A 122 28.23 7.17 22.46
N GLU A 123 28.55 6.98 23.74
CA GLU A 123 28.74 5.71 24.44
C GLU A 123 27.52 4.77 24.35
N ASN A 124 26.33 5.34 24.26
CA ASN A 124 25.06 4.61 24.32
C ASN A 124 24.44 4.36 22.95
N ILE A 125 25.14 4.75 21.88
CA ILE A 125 24.79 4.37 20.51
C ILE A 125 25.24 2.94 20.30
N ARG A 126 24.29 2.04 20.09
CA ARG A 126 24.56 0.61 20.03
C ARG A 126 24.73 0.10 18.62
N ALA A 127 23.90 0.58 17.71
CA ALA A 127 23.92 0.18 16.32
C ALA A 127 23.40 1.33 15.45
N ILE A 128 24.04 1.50 14.30
CA ILE A 128 23.57 2.37 13.24
C ILE A 128 23.22 1.44 12.09
N LYS A 129 21.94 1.41 11.72
CA LYS A 129 21.44 0.57 10.64
C LYS A 129 21.14 1.46 9.46
N VAL A 130 21.64 1.07 8.29
CA VAL A 130 21.48 1.84 7.06
C VAL A 130 20.50 1.12 6.15
N THR A 131 19.51 1.84 5.65
CA THR A 131 18.70 1.41 4.51
C THR A 131 18.99 2.36 3.36
N GLU A 132 19.66 1.84 2.33
CA GLU A 132 19.91 2.52 1.06
C GLU A 132 18.86 2.11 0.01
N SER A 133 18.46 3.06 -0.83
CA SER A 133 17.54 2.89 -1.95
C SER A 133 17.82 3.96 -3.01
N GLY A 134 18.71 3.68 -3.96
CA GLY A 134 19.20 4.68 -4.91
C GLY A 134 19.88 5.84 -4.17
N ASP A 135 19.57 7.08 -4.53
CA ASP A 135 20.14 8.29 -3.90
C ASP A 135 19.54 8.63 -2.51
N ARG A 136 18.65 7.78 -1.97
CA ARG A 136 17.97 8.03 -0.69
C ARG A 136 18.45 7.08 0.40
N TYR A 137 18.86 7.65 1.53
CA TYR A 137 19.35 6.91 2.69
C TYR A 137 18.43 7.14 3.90
N VAL A 138 18.15 6.07 4.64
CA VAL A 138 17.46 6.13 5.94
C VAL A 138 18.27 5.36 6.98
N LEU A 139 18.75 6.09 7.97
CA LEU A 139 19.50 5.58 9.10
C LEU A 139 18.56 5.38 10.29
N LEU A 140 18.64 4.21 10.92
CA LEU A 140 18.06 3.97 12.23
C LEU A 140 19.20 3.93 13.26
N VAL A 141 19.21 4.87 14.19
CA VAL A 141 20.17 4.92 15.28
C VAL A 141 19.54 4.28 16.52
N GLU A 142 20.03 3.12 16.93
CA GLU A 142 19.55 2.42 18.13
C GLU A 142 20.38 2.80 19.36
N THR A 143 19.68 3.06 20.46
CA THR A 143 20.27 3.45 21.74
C THR A 143 19.96 2.44 22.84
N ASP A 144 20.73 2.47 23.92
CA ASP A 144 20.40 1.72 25.14
C ASP A 144 19.23 2.34 25.93
N ARG A 145 18.65 1.57 26.85
CA ARG A 145 17.45 1.98 27.61
C ARG A 145 17.75 3.21 28.48
N GLY A 146 16.82 4.17 28.51
CA GLY A 146 16.86 5.33 29.41
C GLY A 146 17.17 6.67 28.76
N TRP A 147 17.73 6.68 27.54
CA TRP A 147 18.13 7.91 26.85
C TRP A 147 17.09 8.45 25.87
N LEU A 148 16.22 7.56 25.38
CA LEU A 148 15.09 7.91 24.54
C LEU A 148 13.77 7.49 25.21
N THR A 149 12.69 8.20 24.89
CA THR A 149 11.35 7.93 25.44
C THR A 149 10.80 6.59 24.94
N GLY A 150 9.77 6.05 25.61
CA GLY A 150 9.09 4.82 25.17
C GLY A 150 8.58 4.88 23.73
N TRP A 151 8.23 6.08 23.26
CA TRP A 151 7.78 6.33 21.88
C TRP A 151 8.82 5.97 20.83
N HIS A 152 10.11 6.14 21.14
CA HIS A 152 11.20 5.81 20.23
C HIS A 152 11.32 4.31 19.95
N ARG A 153 10.65 3.46 20.74
CA ARG A 153 10.55 2.02 20.44
C ARG A 153 9.69 1.75 19.21
N TRP A 154 8.70 2.61 18.94
CA TRP A 154 7.86 2.48 17.75
C TRP A 154 8.66 2.66 16.47
N TYR A 155 9.70 3.49 16.45
CA TYR A 155 10.54 3.62 15.26
C TYR A 155 11.33 2.33 14.98
N SER A 156 11.88 1.67 16.00
CA SER A 156 12.49 0.34 15.82
C SER A 156 11.46 -0.73 15.43
N PHE A 157 10.22 -0.59 15.92
CA PHE A 157 9.13 -1.53 15.60
C PHE A 157 8.68 -1.38 14.15
N ILE A 158 8.45 -0.15 13.69
CA ILE A 158 8.12 0.15 12.29
C ILE A 158 9.30 -0.22 11.38
N TYR A 159 10.53 0.08 11.81
CA TYR A 159 11.72 -0.20 11.00
C TYR A 159 11.99 -1.71 10.89
N ARG A 160 11.84 -2.52 11.94
CA ARG A 160 12.26 -3.94 11.92
C ARG A 160 11.53 -4.88 12.89
N LEU A 161 10.36 -4.49 13.38
CA LEU A 161 9.63 -5.17 14.46
C LEU A 161 10.48 -5.34 15.73
N GLY A 162 11.48 -4.46 15.92
CA GLY A 162 12.28 -4.40 17.13
C GLY A 162 11.62 -3.50 18.18
N PHE A 163 11.80 -3.80 19.47
CA PHE A 163 11.26 -2.96 20.55
C PHE A 163 12.33 -2.14 21.27
N ARG A 164 13.43 -1.82 20.58
CA ARG A 164 14.52 -1.02 21.14
C ARG A 164 14.30 0.47 20.89
N PRO A 165 14.72 1.36 21.80
CA PRO A 165 14.60 2.79 21.57
C PRO A 165 15.51 3.22 20.42
N ALA A 166 14.95 3.85 19.39
CA ALA A 166 15.69 4.31 18.22
C ALA A 166 15.06 5.57 17.62
N PHE A 167 15.81 6.31 16.81
CA PHE A 167 15.30 7.41 16.01
C PHE A 167 15.79 7.31 14.56
N LEU A 168 15.10 8.00 13.65
CA LEU A 168 15.34 7.94 12.22
C LEU A 168 16.05 9.21 11.73
N ILE A 169 17.00 9.05 10.83
CA ILE A 169 17.65 10.14 10.10
C ILE A 169 17.54 9.82 8.62
N THR A 170 17.02 10.73 7.80
CA THR A 170 16.94 10.55 6.34
C THR A 170 17.96 11.42 5.62
N SER A 171 18.31 11.06 4.37
CA SER A 171 19.28 11.79 3.55
C SER A 171 18.87 13.23 3.22
N GLN A 172 17.62 13.61 3.48
CA GLN A 172 17.15 14.98 3.25
C GLN A 172 17.57 15.96 4.35
N ILE A 173 18.15 15.49 5.45
CA ILE A 173 18.66 16.38 6.51
C ILE A 173 19.87 17.18 6.01
N SER A 174 20.01 18.43 6.44
CA SER A 174 21.14 19.28 6.07
C SER A 174 22.48 18.66 6.51
N ASP A 175 23.48 18.68 5.62
CA ASP A 175 24.83 18.14 5.86
C ASP A 175 24.82 16.65 6.26
N PHE A 176 23.97 15.84 5.62
CA PHE A 176 23.81 14.42 5.91
C PHE A 176 25.14 13.66 5.97
N ASP A 177 26.01 13.80 4.96
CA ASP A 177 27.29 13.07 4.91
C ASP A 177 28.21 13.41 6.07
N GLU A 178 28.23 14.68 6.49
CA GLU A 178 29.03 15.14 7.62
C GLU A 178 28.45 14.63 8.94
N LEU A 179 27.12 14.62 9.08
CA LEU A 179 26.43 14.04 10.22
C LEU A 179 26.75 12.54 10.37
N VAL A 180 26.72 11.78 9.27
CA VAL A 180 27.07 10.35 9.27
C VAL A 180 28.53 10.13 9.63
N LYS A 181 29.46 10.90 9.04
CA LYS A 181 30.88 10.83 9.38
C LYS A 181 31.13 11.13 10.86
N THR A 182 30.46 12.15 11.41
CA THR A 182 30.56 12.51 12.83
C THR A 182 30.01 11.39 13.72
N LEU A 183 28.84 10.85 13.38
CA LEU A 183 28.22 9.72 14.07
C LEU A 183 29.15 8.51 14.14
N LEU A 184 29.74 8.11 13.01
CA LEU A 184 30.59 6.92 12.95
C LEU A 184 31.93 7.15 13.67
N SER A 185 32.57 8.29 13.46
CA SER A 185 33.87 8.59 14.05
C SER A 185 33.81 8.77 15.57
N GLU A 186 32.86 9.55 16.09
CA GLU A 186 32.76 9.80 17.53
C GLU A 186 32.18 8.59 18.28
N ALA A 187 31.23 7.86 17.69
CA ALA A 187 30.71 6.66 18.33
C ALA A 187 31.76 5.53 18.37
N ASP A 188 32.56 5.34 17.32
CA ASP A 188 33.67 4.37 17.33
C ASP A 188 34.79 4.81 18.30
N ARG A 189 35.08 6.11 18.38
CA ARG A 189 36.00 6.66 19.39
C ARG A 189 35.52 6.37 20.81
N ALA A 190 34.25 6.63 21.11
CA ALA A 190 33.65 6.36 22.43
C ALA A 190 33.65 4.86 22.79
N ALA A 191 33.36 4.00 21.80
CA ALA A 191 33.42 2.54 21.97
C ALA A 191 34.84 2.05 22.30
N ARG A 192 35.87 2.62 21.66
CA ARG A 192 37.28 2.29 21.95
C ARG A 192 37.72 2.73 23.35
N THR A 193 37.24 3.88 23.84
CA THR A 193 37.59 4.39 25.17
C THR A 193 36.98 3.61 26.33
N LEU A 194 35.85 2.94 26.12
CA LEU A 194 35.10 2.26 27.19
C LEU A 194 35.58 0.83 27.51
N ALA A 195 36.69 0.35 26.92
CA ALA A 195 37.22 -1.02 27.08
C ALA A 195 36.19 -2.15 26.86
N THR A 196 35.00 -1.81 26.37
CA THR A 196 33.91 -2.73 26.07
C THR A 196 34.14 -3.13 24.63
N ALA A 197 34.48 -4.39 24.36
CA ALA A 197 34.76 -4.93 23.02
C ALA A 197 33.54 -4.92 22.06
N ARG A 198 32.58 -4.00 22.24
CA ARG A 198 31.47 -3.75 21.33
C ARG A 198 31.87 -2.70 20.32
N ARG A 199 32.49 -3.14 19.20
CA ARG A 199 32.50 -2.33 17.98
C ARG A 199 31.05 -2.04 17.59
N ILE A 200 30.72 -0.77 17.42
CA ILE A 200 29.43 -0.34 16.87
C ILE A 200 29.38 -0.90 15.45
N LYS A 201 28.55 -1.92 15.24
CA LYS A 201 28.39 -2.52 13.92
C LYS A 201 27.55 -1.58 13.08
N LEU A 202 28.16 -0.93 12.10
CA LEU A 202 27.43 -0.45 10.93
C LEU A 202 26.82 -1.68 10.28
N GLN A 203 25.50 -1.84 10.38
CA GLN A 203 24.82 -2.98 9.81
C GLN A 203 24.09 -2.52 8.55
N GLU A 204 24.80 -2.53 7.43
CA GLU A 204 24.22 -2.32 6.09
C GLU A 204 23.27 -3.47 5.71
N ASP A 205 23.54 -4.67 6.21
CA ASP A 205 22.65 -5.84 6.13
C ASP A 205 21.37 -5.70 6.99
N ALA A 206 21.31 -4.66 7.84
CA ALA A 206 20.23 -4.47 8.81
C ALA A 206 19.10 -3.52 8.38
N SER A 207 18.89 -3.40 7.09
CA SER A 207 17.83 -2.61 6.50
C SER A 207 16.41 -2.97 6.93
N SER A 208 15.52 -1.98 6.85
CA SER A 208 14.09 -2.09 7.14
C SER A 208 13.33 -2.69 5.96
N PRO A 209 12.53 -3.76 6.16
CA PRO A 209 11.66 -4.27 5.11
C PRO A 209 10.54 -3.31 4.72
N LEU A 210 9.99 -2.55 5.69
CA LEU A 210 8.89 -1.61 5.46
C LEU A 210 9.38 -0.36 4.74
N PHE A 211 10.49 0.25 5.19
CA PHE A 211 11.06 1.40 4.49
C PHE A 211 11.65 0.99 3.15
N ARG A 212 12.19 -0.22 2.98
CA ARG A 212 12.52 -0.73 1.64
C ARG A 212 11.26 -0.85 0.81
N LEU A 213 10.21 -1.52 1.26
CA LEU A 213 8.95 -1.61 0.51
C LEU A 213 8.41 -0.22 0.09
N LEU A 214 8.51 0.78 0.98
CA LEU A 214 8.04 2.15 0.70
C LEU A 214 8.99 2.97 -0.18
N LEU A 215 10.31 2.82 -0.05
CA LEU A 215 11.32 3.63 -0.77
C LEU A 215 11.73 2.99 -2.09
N SER A 216 11.76 1.65 -2.14
CA SER A 216 12.08 0.81 -3.29
C SER A 216 11.49 -0.58 -3.05
N PRO A 217 10.25 -0.85 -3.50
CA PRO A 217 9.66 -2.18 -3.43
C PRO A 217 10.59 -3.25 -4.04
N THR A 218 11.40 -2.89 -5.03
CA THR A 218 12.47 -3.73 -5.60
C THR A 218 13.47 -4.18 -4.53
N ALA A 219 14.04 -3.26 -3.74
CA ALA A 219 15.03 -3.56 -2.71
C ALA A 219 14.54 -4.55 -1.62
N PHE A 220 13.22 -4.67 -1.45
CA PHE A 220 12.61 -5.68 -0.58
C PHE A 220 12.65 -7.08 -1.21
N PHE A 221 12.46 -7.19 -2.52
CA PHE A 221 12.48 -8.45 -3.27
C PHE A 221 13.87 -8.83 -3.83
N THR A 222 14.90 -7.97 -3.66
CA THR A 222 16.27 -8.20 -4.18
C THR A 222 17.21 -8.86 -3.17
N GLN A 223 16.88 -8.89 -1.87
CA GLN A 223 17.87 -9.31 -0.87
C GLN A 223 18.05 -10.84 -0.90
N ARG A 224 19.14 -11.28 -1.55
CA ARG A 224 19.64 -12.66 -1.46
C ARG A 224 19.85 -13.01 0.02
N ALA A 225 19.40 -14.20 0.43
CA ALA A 225 19.75 -14.72 1.75
C ALA A 225 21.28 -14.65 1.91
N PRO A 226 21.80 -14.26 3.10
CA PRO A 226 23.23 -14.16 3.31
C PRO A 226 23.87 -15.46 2.84
N ARG A 227 24.80 -15.34 1.90
CA ARG A 227 25.60 -16.44 1.38
C ARG A 227 26.30 -16.98 2.62
N SER A 228 25.84 -18.12 3.13
CA SER A 228 26.69 -18.91 4.01
C SER A 228 27.96 -19.13 3.19
N ASP A 229 29.14 -18.82 3.74
CA ASP A 229 30.47 -19.05 3.13
C ASP A 229 30.75 -20.56 2.93
N ALA A 230 29.75 -21.32 2.51
CA ALA A 230 29.94 -22.60 1.88
C ALA A 230 30.53 -22.32 0.49
N PRO A 231 31.59 -23.06 0.09
CA PRO A 231 32.20 -22.92 -1.22
C PRO A 231 31.13 -22.99 -2.32
N PRO A 232 31.36 -22.34 -3.48
CA PRO A 232 30.41 -22.36 -4.59
C PRO A 232 30.01 -23.81 -4.84
N ALA A 233 28.74 -24.12 -4.58
CA ALA A 233 28.22 -25.45 -4.74
C ALA A 233 28.14 -25.78 -6.23
N VAL A 234 29.28 -26.19 -6.79
CA VAL A 234 29.33 -27.14 -7.90
C VAL A 234 28.58 -28.44 -7.50
N ALA A 235 28.28 -28.63 -6.21
CA ALA A 235 27.46 -29.68 -5.64
C ALA A 235 25.92 -29.53 -5.83
N GLY A 236 25.43 -28.46 -6.48
CA GLY A 236 23.99 -28.24 -6.71
C GLY A 236 23.40 -28.94 -7.94
N ILE A 237 24.23 -29.40 -8.87
CA ILE A 237 23.77 -30.07 -10.10
C ILE A 237 23.56 -31.58 -9.86
N SER A 238 24.15 -32.13 -8.80
CA SER A 238 24.12 -33.56 -8.46
C SER A 238 22.99 -33.98 -7.49
N GLY A 239 22.24 -33.03 -6.92
CA GLY A 239 21.06 -33.34 -6.09
C GLY A 239 19.79 -33.41 -6.95
N ASP A 240 18.98 -34.46 -6.78
CA ASP A 240 17.70 -34.64 -7.49
C ASP A 240 16.62 -33.59 -7.13
N VAL A 241 16.89 -32.78 -6.09
CA VAL A 241 15.91 -31.87 -5.50
C VAL A 241 16.55 -30.52 -5.17
N VAL A 242 16.00 -29.43 -5.75
CA VAL A 242 16.37 -28.05 -5.40
C VAL A 242 15.19 -27.37 -4.72
N ILE A 243 15.37 -26.93 -3.48
CA ILE A 243 14.32 -26.26 -2.68
C ILE A 243 14.61 -24.76 -2.61
N GLY A 244 13.60 -23.97 -2.99
CA GLY A 244 13.55 -22.53 -2.80
C GLY A 244 12.59 -22.14 -1.68
N GLN A 245 13.12 -21.45 -0.65
CA GLN A 245 12.32 -20.91 0.45
C GLN A 245 12.59 -19.43 0.66
N TYR A 246 11.51 -18.67 0.87
CA TYR A 246 11.62 -17.26 1.21
C TYR A 246 12.17 -17.06 2.62
N PRO A 247 12.94 -15.97 2.86
CA PRO A 247 13.35 -15.57 4.19
C PRO A 247 12.15 -15.53 5.15
N ARG A 248 12.34 -16.04 6.38
CA ARG A 248 11.28 -16.11 7.40
C ARG A 248 10.55 -14.79 7.60
N ARG A 249 11.22 -13.65 7.37
CA ARG A 249 10.65 -12.30 7.50
C ARG A 249 9.58 -12.00 6.44
N ILE A 250 9.86 -12.27 5.16
CA ILE A 250 8.92 -12.03 4.05
C ILE A 250 7.69 -12.93 4.23
N ARG A 251 7.94 -14.20 4.58
CA ARG A 251 6.86 -15.14 4.90
C ARG A 251 6.07 -14.67 6.11
N ALA A 252 6.72 -14.24 7.19
CA ALA A 252 6.05 -13.71 8.38
C ALA A 252 5.18 -12.49 8.05
N THR A 253 5.66 -11.53 7.25
CA THR A 253 4.86 -10.35 6.89
C THR A 253 3.61 -10.73 6.10
N LEU A 254 3.74 -11.58 5.07
CA LEU A 254 2.57 -12.00 4.29
C LEU A 254 1.58 -12.83 5.12
N THR A 255 2.09 -13.74 5.95
CA THR A 255 1.24 -14.57 6.83
C THR A 255 0.52 -13.75 7.89
N TRP A 256 1.19 -12.78 8.53
CA TRP A 256 0.56 -11.88 9.50
C TRP A 256 -0.47 -10.96 8.84
N THR A 257 -0.17 -10.37 7.68
CA THR A 257 -1.13 -9.54 6.95
C THR A 257 -2.38 -10.34 6.57
N ALA A 258 -2.21 -11.55 6.02
CA ALA A 258 -3.33 -12.43 5.70
C ALA A 258 -4.12 -12.84 6.96
N ALA A 259 -3.43 -13.16 8.06
CA ALA A 259 -4.07 -13.53 9.33
C ALA A 259 -4.85 -12.37 9.95
N LEU A 260 -4.33 -11.14 9.88
CA LEU A 260 -5.02 -9.94 10.36
C LEU A 260 -6.30 -9.68 9.54
N ILE A 261 -6.21 -9.77 8.21
CA ILE A 261 -7.38 -9.62 7.33
C ILE A 261 -8.41 -10.71 7.63
N ALA A 262 -7.99 -11.97 7.76
CA ALA A 262 -8.88 -13.10 8.06
C ALA A 262 -9.54 -12.96 9.45
N GLY A 263 -8.76 -12.57 10.48
CA GLY A 263 -9.28 -12.34 11.82
C GLY A 263 -10.29 -11.20 11.86
N ALA A 264 -10.00 -10.07 11.19
CA ALA A 264 -10.91 -8.95 11.08
C ALA A 264 -12.18 -9.31 10.27
N ALA A 265 -12.05 -10.13 9.22
CA ALA A 265 -13.18 -10.64 8.45
C ALA A 265 -14.10 -11.54 9.29
N ILE A 266 -13.54 -12.43 10.12
CA ILE A 266 -14.31 -13.27 11.05
C ILE A 266 -15.02 -12.40 12.09
N LEU A 267 -14.32 -11.40 12.66
CA LEU A 267 -14.92 -10.49 13.63
C LEU A 267 -16.09 -9.70 13.01
N ARG A 268 -15.92 -9.20 11.78
CA ARG A 268 -16.97 -8.51 11.02
C ARG A 268 -18.15 -9.45 10.76
N TYR A 269 -17.90 -10.68 10.31
CA TYR A 269 -18.94 -11.70 10.10
C TYR A 269 -19.75 -11.97 11.37
N LEU A 270 -19.06 -12.19 12.50
CA LEU A 270 -19.71 -12.43 13.79
C LEU A 270 -20.56 -11.24 14.20
N THR A 271 -20.05 -10.01 14.04
CA THR A 271 -20.80 -8.79 14.35
C THR A 271 -22.10 -8.73 13.54
N LEU A 272 -22.03 -8.93 12.22
CA LEU A 272 -23.21 -8.90 11.33
C LEU A 272 -24.21 -10.03 11.64
N ALA A 273 -23.71 -11.25 11.88
CA ALA A 273 -24.54 -12.39 12.21
C ALA A 273 -25.25 -12.22 13.57
N LEU A 274 -24.56 -11.66 14.56
CA LEU A 274 -25.16 -11.35 15.86
C LEU A 274 -26.18 -10.21 15.75
N THR A 275 -25.90 -9.16 14.98
CA THR A 275 -26.88 -8.08 14.69
C THR A 275 -28.13 -8.64 14.02
N PHE A 276 -27.98 -9.52 13.03
CA PHE A 276 -29.10 -10.22 12.40
C PHE A 276 -29.91 -11.03 13.42
N LEU A 277 -29.24 -11.82 14.27
CA LEU A 277 -29.88 -12.64 15.29
C LEU A 277 -30.64 -11.79 16.30
N ALA A 278 -30.06 -10.67 16.74
CA ALA A 278 -30.66 -9.72 17.68
C ALA A 278 -31.88 -9.00 17.11
N ILE A 279 -31.88 -8.68 15.81
CA ILE A 279 -33.04 -8.08 15.13
C ILE A 279 -34.16 -9.13 14.97
N THR A 280 -33.81 -10.34 14.54
CA THR A 280 -34.78 -11.41 14.23
C THR A 280 -35.38 -12.05 15.49
N PHE A 281 -34.59 -12.18 16.56
CA PHE A 281 -34.98 -12.83 17.81
C PHE A 281 -34.77 -11.89 19.00
N PRO A 282 -35.80 -11.10 19.38
CA PRO A 282 -35.67 -10.10 20.44
C PRO A 282 -35.24 -10.65 21.80
N TRP A 283 -35.55 -11.91 22.11
CA TRP A 283 -35.17 -12.57 23.37
C TRP A 283 -33.64 -12.66 23.54
N VAL A 284 -32.89 -12.73 22.44
CA VAL A 284 -31.42 -12.83 22.43
C VAL A 284 -30.77 -11.49 22.82
N ARG A 285 -31.49 -10.37 22.73
CA ARG A 285 -30.98 -9.02 23.10
C ARG A 285 -30.61 -8.91 24.57
N SER A 286 -31.15 -9.78 25.43
CA SER A 286 -30.83 -9.81 26.85
C SER A 286 -29.41 -10.30 27.17
N LEU A 287 -28.67 -10.82 26.18
CA LEU A 287 -27.30 -11.27 26.37
C LEU A 287 -26.31 -10.08 26.35
N PRO A 288 -25.33 -10.02 27.28
CA PRO A 288 -24.45 -8.87 27.46
C PRO A 288 -23.54 -8.57 26.26
N ILE A 289 -23.28 -9.55 25.39
CA ILE A 289 -22.50 -9.38 24.15
C ILE A 289 -23.32 -8.66 23.07
N ILE A 290 -24.65 -8.79 23.10
CA ILE A 290 -25.57 -8.31 22.07
C ILE A 290 -26.14 -6.94 22.43
N ASP A 291 -26.25 -6.63 23.71
CA ASP A 291 -26.65 -5.30 24.23
C ASP A 291 -25.70 -4.17 23.77
N GLN A 292 -24.46 -4.52 23.39
CA GLN A 292 -23.47 -3.57 22.88
C GLN A 292 -23.56 -3.30 21.36
N LEU A 293 -24.46 -3.96 20.63
CA LEU A 293 -24.59 -3.81 19.18
C LEU A 293 -25.51 -2.62 18.83
N ASP A 294 -25.12 -1.82 17.82
CA ASP A 294 -25.98 -0.76 17.26
C ASP A 294 -27.13 -1.40 16.46
N LEU A 295 -28.25 -1.66 17.14
CA LEU A 295 -29.43 -2.30 16.56
C LEU A 295 -30.31 -1.28 15.83
N ARG A 296 -29.92 -0.91 14.62
CA ARG A 296 -30.79 -0.16 13.72
C ARG A 296 -31.88 -1.07 13.16
N LEU A 297 -33.13 -0.62 13.22
CA LEU A 297 -34.24 -1.30 12.55
C LEU A 297 -34.05 -1.18 11.04
N LEU A 298 -33.49 -2.23 10.46
CA LEU A 298 -33.26 -2.32 9.03
C LEU A 298 -34.49 -2.92 8.34
N PRO A 299 -34.90 -2.39 7.17
CA PRO A 299 -36.09 -2.85 6.47
C PRO A 299 -35.98 -4.30 5.97
N ALA A 300 -34.75 -4.82 5.80
CA ALA A 300 -34.48 -6.19 5.36
C ALA A 300 -33.39 -6.87 6.22
N PRO A 301 -33.73 -7.41 7.41
CA PRO A 301 -32.74 -7.99 8.32
C PRO A 301 -31.94 -9.15 7.69
N TRP A 302 -32.55 -9.95 6.83
CA TRP A 302 -31.90 -11.06 6.12
C TRP A 302 -30.73 -10.60 5.23
N TRP A 303 -30.73 -9.35 4.78
CA TRP A 303 -29.64 -8.78 3.99
C TRP A 303 -28.32 -8.79 4.75
N LEU A 304 -28.34 -8.56 6.08
CA LEU A 304 -27.15 -8.62 6.94
C LEU A 304 -26.47 -9.98 6.87
N LEU A 305 -27.25 -11.06 6.78
CA LEU A 305 -26.70 -12.40 6.66
C LEU A 305 -26.02 -12.60 5.30
N ILE A 306 -26.64 -12.12 4.21
CA ILE A 306 -26.04 -12.19 2.88
C ILE A 306 -24.77 -11.36 2.81
N GLU A 307 -24.81 -10.12 3.30
CA GLU A 307 -23.64 -9.26 3.46
C GLU A 307 -22.52 -10.00 4.18
N ALA A 308 -22.81 -10.60 5.34
CA ALA A 308 -21.81 -11.30 6.13
C ALA A 308 -21.09 -12.38 5.30
N HIS A 309 -21.83 -13.18 4.54
CA HIS A 309 -21.24 -14.24 3.71
C HIS A 309 -20.44 -13.67 2.52
N ILE A 310 -20.95 -12.65 1.83
CA ILE A 310 -20.26 -12.03 0.69
C ILE A 310 -18.95 -11.38 1.16
N VAL A 311 -19.01 -10.57 2.23
CA VAL A 311 -17.85 -9.89 2.80
C VAL A 311 -16.81 -10.90 3.29
N LEU A 312 -17.24 -11.94 4.00
CA LEU A 312 -16.35 -12.99 4.48
C LEU A 312 -15.65 -13.72 3.33
N LEU A 313 -16.41 -14.15 2.31
CA LEU A 313 -15.87 -14.87 1.17
C LEU A 313 -14.87 -14.02 0.39
N PHE A 314 -15.19 -12.75 0.15
CA PHE A 314 -14.28 -11.81 -0.51
C PHE A 314 -12.99 -11.61 0.29
N LEU A 315 -13.09 -11.30 1.58
CA LEU A 315 -11.92 -11.02 2.42
C LEU A 315 -11.04 -12.26 2.66
N ILE A 316 -11.64 -13.44 2.81
CA ILE A 316 -10.88 -14.71 2.85
C ILE A 316 -10.18 -14.97 1.51
N GLY A 317 -10.84 -14.67 0.39
CA GLY A 317 -10.23 -14.75 -0.93
C GLY A 317 -8.99 -13.87 -1.05
N VAL A 318 -9.10 -12.60 -0.65
CA VAL A 318 -7.98 -11.64 -0.59
C VAL A 318 -6.87 -12.16 0.33
N ALA A 319 -7.21 -12.59 1.54
CA ALA A 319 -6.23 -13.13 2.50
C ALA A 319 -5.52 -14.38 1.92
N SER A 320 -6.23 -15.24 1.19
CA SER A 320 -5.65 -16.39 0.50
C SER A 320 -4.67 -15.97 -0.60
N VAL A 321 -5.02 -14.98 -1.42
CA VAL A 321 -4.13 -14.46 -2.46
C VAL A 321 -2.84 -13.89 -1.83
N ILE A 322 -2.97 -13.06 -0.78
CA ILE A 322 -1.80 -12.49 -0.08
C ILE A 322 -0.93 -13.58 0.54
N TYR A 323 -1.54 -14.56 1.20
CA TYR A 323 -0.83 -15.67 1.83
C TYR A 323 -0.07 -16.53 0.80
N HIS A 324 -0.67 -16.78 -0.36
CA HIS A 324 -0.12 -17.65 -1.41
C HIS A 324 0.64 -16.90 -2.51
N ALA A 325 0.81 -15.58 -2.42
CA ALA A 325 1.50 -14.79 -3.44
C ALA A 325 2.95 -15.22 -3.66
N LEU A 326 3.65 -15.65 -2.58
CA LEU A 326 5.05 -16.08 -2.60
C LEU A 326 5.18 -17.48 -1.95
N PRO A 327 4.83 -18.56 -2.68
CA PRO A 327 4.87 -19.92 -2.13
C PRO A 327 6.30 -20.45 -2.03
N THR A 328 6.52 -21.46 -1.18
CA THR A 328 7.80 -22.19 -1.21
C THR A 328 7.75 -23.25 -2.31
N VAL A 329 8.82 -23.33 -3.09
CA VAL A 329 8.84 -24.11 -4.34
C VAL A 329 9.99 -25.12 -4.29
N GLU A 330 9.75 -26.30 -4.82
CA GLU A 330 10.75 -27.38 -4.90
C GLU A 330 10.75 -27.93 -6.32
N ALA A 331 11.91 -27.89 -6.99
CA ALA A 331 12.09 -28.45 -8.32
C ALA A 331 12.65 -29.87 -8.20
N ARG A 332 11.97 -30.83 -8.85
CA ARG A 332 12.35 -32.25 -8.95
C ARG A 332 12.38 -32.69 -10.41
N SER A 333 12.97 -33.85 -10.68
CA SER A 333 12.92 -34.51 -11.98
C SER A 333 11.48 -34.72 -12.51
N GLU A 334 10.53 -35.08 -11.64
CA GLU A 334 9.12 -35.31 -12.01
C GLU A 334 8.31 -34.02 -12.27
N GLY A 335 8.71 -32.89 -11.67
CA GLY A 335 7.96 -31.64 -11.75
C GLY A 335 8.27 -30.63 -10.64
N LEU A 336 7.47 -29.57 -10.61
CA LEU A 336 7.55 -28.48 -9.65
C LEU A 336 6.55 -28.71 -8.51
N ILE A 337 7.03 -28.90 -7.29
CA ILE A 337 6.19 -28.97 -6.09
C ILE A 337 6.00 -27.58 -5.50
N VAL A 338 4.75 -27.14 -5.44
CA VAL A 338 4.34 -25.90 -4.77
C VAL A 338 3.78 -26.24 -3.40
N HIS A 339 4.43 -25.72 -2.36
CA HIS A 339 3.97 -25.88 -0.99
C HIS A 339 2.98 -24.78 -0.64
N ARG A 340 1.85 -25.20 -0.05
CA ARG A 340 0.76 -24.33 0.41
C ARG A 340 0.44 -24.58 1.87
N TRP A 341 -0.44 -23.75 2.44
CA TRP A 341 -0.87 -23.87 3.85
C TRP A 341 -1.40 -25.27 4.21
N ARG A 342 -2.09 -25.95 3.28
CA ARG A 342 -2.78 -27.23 3.53
C ARG A 342 -2.34 -28.40 2.64
N GLY A 343 -1.26 -28.26 1.88
CA GLY A 343 -0.83 -29.35 0.99
C GLY A 343 0.35 -29.03 0.11
N ARG A 344 0.76 -30.05 -0.64
CA ARG A 344 1.78 -29.98 -1.68
C ARG A 344 1.09 -30.28 -3.00
N THR A 345 1.24 -29.40 -3.98
CA THR A 345 0.72 -29.64 -5.33
C THR A 345 1.90 -29.89 -6.25
N LEU A 346 1.98 -31.09 -6.82
CA LEU A 346 2.96 -31.41 -7.87
C LEU A 346 2.41 -30.90 -9.20
N VAL A 347 3.18 -30.05 -9.86
CA VAL A 347 2.96 -29.59 -11.23
C VAL A 347 3.96 -30.32 -12.12
N PRO A 348 3.52 -31.32 -12.92
CA PRO A 348 4.40 -31.98 -13.88
C PRO A 348 4.98 -30.99 -14.89
N TRP A 349 6.20 -31.23 -15.38
CA TRP A 349 6.81 -30.40 -16.42
C TRP A 349 5.97 -30.30 -17.69
N SER A 350 5.20 -31.34 -18.00
CA SER A 350 4.24 -31.36 -19.12
C SER A 350 3.13 -30.32 -19.03
N ARG A 351 2.87 -29.75 -17.85
CA ARG A 351 1.87 -28.71 -17.64
C ARG A 351 2.46 -27.30 -17.63
N LEU A 352 3.78 -27.15 -17.67
CA LEU A 352 4.43 -25.85 -17.75
C LEU A 352 4.22 -25.29 -19.15
N ARG A 353 3.58 -24.12 -19.24
CA ARG A 353 3.30 -23.47 -20.52
C ARG A 353 4.38 -22.48 -20.91
N VAL A 354 4.65 -21.54 -20.02
CA VAL A 354 5.62 -20.48 -20.28
C VAL A 354 6.23 -20.01 -18.97
N MET A 355 7.53 -19.74 -19.05
CA MET A 355 8.29 -19.06 -18.01
C MET A 355 8.60 -17.64 -18.49
N LYS A 356 8.02 -16.69 -17.77
CA LYS A 356 8.09 -15.26 -18.03
C LYS A 356 9.04 -14.63 -17.02
N VAL A 357 10.09 -13.97 -17.50
CA VAL A 357 11.07 -13.30 -16.65
C VAL A 357 10.95 -11.80 -16.86
N THR A 358 10.91 -11.05 -15.77
CA THR A 358 11.02 -9.59 -15.78
C THR A 358 12.21 -9.18 -14.92
N GLU A 359 13.18 -8.53 -15.54
CA GLU A 359 14.35 -7.99 -14.86
C GLU A 359 14.04 -6.57 -14.33
N PHE A 360 14.23 -6.37 -13.02
CA PHE A 360 14.16 -5.05 -12.41
C PHE A 360 15.55 -4.43 -12.22
N SER A 361 16.58 -5.26 -12.08
CA SER A 361 17.99 -4.86 -11.99
C SER A 361 18.86 -6.08 -12.29
N GLU A 362 20.17 -5.88 -12.44
CA GLU A 362 21.15 -6.97 -12.62
C GLU A 362 21.07 -8.07 -11.54
N THR A 363 20.53 -7.75 -10.37
CA THR A 363 20.44 -8.69 -9.23
C THR A 363 19.02 -9.07 -8.87
N SER A 364 18.01 -8.56 -9.59
CA SER A 364 16.62 -8.75 -9.22
C SER A 364 15.71 -9.04 -10.39
N GLN A 365 15.14 -10.22 -10.33
CA GLN A 365 14.24 -10.74 -11.33
C GLN A 365 12.98 -11.23 -10.62
N ILE A 366 11.84 -10.99 -11.24
CA ILE A 366 10.59 -11.65 -10.91
C ILE A 366 10.27 -12.58 -12.06
N VAL A 367 9.91 -13.81 -11.72
CA VAL A 367 9.61 -14.86 -12.68
C VAL A 367 8.19 -15.34 -12.44
N LEU A 368 7.37 -15.31 -13.48
CA LEU A 368 6.06 -15.94 -13.50
C LEU A 368 6.14 -17.26 -14.25
N ILE A 369 5.77 -18.35 -13.59
CA ILE A 369 5.64 -19.68 -14.22
C ILE A 369 4.15 -19.93 -14.43
N GLN A 370 3.70 -19.94 -15.69
CA GLN A 370 2.32 -20.22 -16.04
C GLN A 370 2.14 -21.69 -16.37
N VAL A 371 1.01 -22.25 -15.92
CA VAL A 371 0.71 -23.68 -16.09
C VAL A 371 -0.65 -23.86 -16.79
N ALA A 372 -0.84 -24.97 -17.49
CA ALA A 372 -2.08 -25.27 -18.18
C ALA A 372 -3.25 -25.60 -17.22
N GLY A 373 -2.96 -26.00 -15.98
CA GLY A 373 -3.98 -26.33 -14.97
C GLY A 373 -3.42 -27.06 -13.74
N GLY A 374 -4.31 -27.44 -12.82
CA GLY A 374 -3.94 -28.16 -11.58
C GLY A 374 -3.58 -27.26 -10.40
N LEU A 375 -3.47 -25.94 -10.62
CA LEU A 375 -3.36 -24.96 -9.55
C LEU A 375 -4.73 -24.34 -9.22
N PRO A 376 -4.97 -23.98 -7.95
CA PRO A 376 -6.24 -23.38 -7.53
C PRO A 376 -6.41 -21.94 -8.02
N LEU A 377 -7.64 -21.43 -7.91
CA LEU A 377 -8.06 -20.16 -8.52
C LEU A 377 -7.28 -18.94 -8.03
N ASP A 378 -6.74 -18.97 -6.81
CA ASP A 378 -5.93 -17.88 -6.27
C ASP A 378 -4.65 -17.60 -7.07
N THR A 379 -4.11 -18.61 -7.78
CA THR A 379 -2.95 -18.45 -8.68
C THR A 379 -3.24 -17.64 -9.94
N ARG A 380 -4.52 -17.55 -10.33
CA ARG A 380 -4.91 -16.75 -11.49
C ARG A 380 -4.81 -15.27 -11.19
N PHE A 381 -5.05 -14.86 -9.95
CA PHE A 381 -4.86 -13.48 -9.52
C PHE A 381 -3.40 -13.06 -9.60
N VAL A 382 -2.48 -13.97 -9.29
CA VAL A 382 -1.03 -13.71 -9.38
C VAL A 382 -0.62 -13.40 -10.82
N SER A 383 -1.07 -14.21 -11.78
CA SER A 383 -0.84 -13.93 -13.20
C SER A 383 -1.54 -12.65 -13.66
N MET A 384 -2.77 -12.42 -13.20
CA MET A 384 -3.52 -11.19 -13.54
C MET A 384 -2.78 -9.93 -13.08
N VAL A 385 -2.17 -9.97 -11.89
CA VAL A 385 -1.34 -8.86 -11.38
C VAL A 385 -0.02 -8.74 -12.16
N TYR A 386 0.56 -9.85 -12.61
CA TYR A 386 1.82 -9.84 -13.32
C TYR A 386 1.67 -9.37 -14.78
N ASP A 387 0.89 -10.07 -15.61
CA ASP A 387 0.76 -9.78 -17.05
C ASP A 387 -0.70 -9.56 -17.52
N GLY A 388 -1.66 -9.44 -16.60
CA GLY A 388 -3.07 -9.31 -16.93
C GLY A 388 -3.74 -10.61 -17.39
N SER A 389 -3.04 -11.75 -17.42
CA SER A 389 -3.62 -13.03 -17.84
C SER A 389 -4.36 -13.75 -16.71
N LEU A 390 -5.44 -14.45 -17.03
CA LEU A 390 -6.18 -15.32 -16.10
C LEU A 390 -5.63 -16.76 -16.06
N SER A 391 -4.44 -16.97 -16.61
CA SER A 391 -3.78 -18.27 -16.57
C SER A 391 -3.31 -18.56 -15.14
N PRO A 392 -3.43 -19.79 -14.62
CA PRO A 392 -2.89 -20.09 -13.30
C PRO A 392 -1.36 -19.99 -13.33
N GLY A 393 -0.77 -19.22 -12.42
CA GLY A 393 0.67 -18.99 -12.38
C GLY A 393 1.28 -18.94 -10.98
N ILE A 394 2.58 -19.17 -10.92
CA ILE A 394 3.38 -19.12 -9.70
C ILE A 394 4.39 -18.00 -9.85
N LEU A 395 4.38 -17.06 -8.89
CA LEU A 395 5.35 -15.99 -8.83
C LEU A 395 6.55 -16.44 -8.00
N ILE A 396 7.73 -16.32 -8.60
CA ILE A 396 9.02 -16.49 -7.94
C ILE A 396 9.73 -15.14 -8.02
N THR A 397 10.41 -14.77 -6.95
CA THR A 397 11.21 -13.54 -6.91
C THR A 397 12.63 -13.90 -6.52
N SER A 398 13.61 -13.10 -6.93
CA SER A 398 15.03 -13.26 -6.61
C SER A 398 15.34 -13.34 -5.11
N ALA A 399 14.42 -12.93 -4.23
CA ALA A 399 14.54 -13.07 -2.78
C ALA A 399 14.40 -14.52 -2.29
N ILE A 400 13.97 -15.46 -3.14
CA ILE A 400 13.88 -16.87 -2.76
C ILE A 400 15.29 -17.44 -2.53
N GLY A 401 15.48 -18.24 -1.48
CA GLY A 401 16.73 -18.95 -1.27
C GLY A 401 17.04 -19.86 -2.46
N ASN A 402 18.32 -19.95 -2.85
CA ASN A 402 18.77 -20.72 -4.02
C ASN A 402 18.08 -20.32 -5.36
N ALA A 403 17.67 -19.05 -5.51
CA ALA A 403 16.98 -18.56 -6.71
C ALA A 403 17.66 -18.99 -8.01
N ASP A 404 18.97 -18.72 -8.16
CA ASP A 404 19.70 -19.00 -9.41
C ASP A 404 19.69 -20.50 -9.73
N ALA A 405 19.98 -21.37 -8.74
CA ALA A 405 19.98 -22.82 -8.92
C ALA A 405 18.57 -23.37 -9.21
N LEU A 406 17.54 -22.81 -8.56
CA LEU A 406 16.15 -23.20 -8.79
C LEU A 406 15.69 -22.83 -10.20
N LEU A 407 15.95 -21.58 -10.63
CA LEU A 407 15.58 -21.08 -11.94
C LEU A 407 16.35 -21.80 -13.06
N GLN A 408 17.65 -22.06 -12.88
CA GLN A 408 18.44 -22.86 -13.82
C GLN A 408 17.89 -24.28 -13.95
N ARG A 409 17.53 -24.94 -12.83
CA ARG A 409 16.96 -26.28 -12.87
C ARG A 409 15.60 -26.30 -13.58
N ILE A 410 14.72 -25.36 -13.23
CA ILE A 410 13.42 -25.21 -13.89
C ILE A 410 13.62 -25.00 -15.39
N ALA A 411 14.58 -24.16 -15.78
CA ALA A 411 14.85 -23.89 -17.18
C ALA A 411 15.39 -25.08 -17.96
N LEU A 412 16.35 -25.80 -17.37
CA LEU A 412 16.89 -27.01 -17.99
C LEU A 412 15.82 -28.09 -18.17
N GLU A 413 14.97 -28.34 -17.17
CA GLU A 413 13.93 -29.38 -17.29
C GLU A 413 12.78 -28.95 -18.20
N ALA A 414 12.41 -27.67 -18.20
CA ALA A 414 11.41 -27.14 -19.12
C ALA A 414 11.87 -27.26 -20.58
N MET A 415 13.14 -26.91 -20.87
CA MET A 415 13.71 -27.06 -22.22
C MET A 415 13.80 -28.53 -22.65
N ARG A 416 14.31 -29.42 -21.79
CA ARG A 416 14.38 -30.86 -22.06
C ARG A 416 13.02 -31.46 -22.40
N TYR A 417 11.97 -31.06 -21.68
CA TYR A 417 10.63 -31.56 -21.94
C TYR A 417 10.07 -31.00 -23.26
N HIS A 418 10.34 -29.74 -23.57
CA HIS A 418 9.92 -29.12 -24.83
C HIS A 418 10.60 -29.77 -26.04
N GLU A 419 11.92 -30.01 -25.96
CA GLU A 419 12.70 -30.73 -26.98
C GLU A 419 12.18 -32.16 -27.18
N ALA A 420 11.80 -32.85 -26.11
CA ALA A 420 11.28 -34.21 -26.18
C ALA A 420 9.86 -34.31 -26.77
N THR A 421 9.08 -33.22 -26.72
CA THR A 421 7.66 -33.20 -27.12
C THR A 421 7.43 -32.53 -28.48
N ASP A 422 8.46 -31.91 -29.07
CA ASP A 422 8.43 -31.20 -30.36
C ASP A 422 7.31 -30.13 -30.44
N ASP A 423 6.94 -29.57 -29.28
CA ASP A 423 5.86 -28.58 -29.17
C ASP A 423 6.40 -27.21 -29.60
N THR A 424 6.13 -26.81 -30.85
CA THR A 424 6.63 -25.55 -31.43
C THR A 424 5.71 -24.36 -31.21
N ALA A 425 4.57 -24.56 -30.54
CA ALA A 425 3.49 -23.58 -30.51
C ALA A 425 3.72 -22.39 -29.55
N THR A 426 4.54 -22.53 -28.51
CA THR A 426 4.84 -21.44 -27.57
C THR A 426 6.25 -21.56 -26.99
N ALA A 427 7.11 -20.56 -27.24
CA ALA A 427 8.44 -20.53 -26.66
C ALA A 427 8.38 -20.73 -25.13
N PRO A 428 9.09 -21.72 -24.56
CA PRO A 428 9.01 -22.04 -23.14
C PRO A 428 9.59 -20.91 -22.26
N PHE A 429 10.43 -20.06 -22.86
CA PHE A 429 11.09 -18.92 -22.22
C PHE A 429 10.73 -17.61 -22.92
N GLN A 430 10.27 -16.63 -22.13
CA GLN A 430 10.12 -15.23 -22.54
C GLN A 430 10.97 -14.37 -21.61
N SER A 431 12.14 -13.94 -22.10
CA SER A 431 13.13 -13.17 -21.33
C SER A 431 12.73 -11.70 -21.07
N ASP A 432 11.71 -11.20 -21.76
CA ASP A 432 11.19 -9.82 -21.62
C ASP A 432 9.66 -9.82 -21.41
N ALA A 433 9.20 -10.64 -20.48
CA ALA A 433 7.78 -10.69 -20.19
C ALA A 433 7.34 -9.39 -19.50
N ARG A 434 6.40 -8.69 -20.12
CA ARG A 434 5.89 -7.39 -19.70
C ARG A 434 5.04 -7.52 -18.44
N SER A 435 5.63 -7.19 -17.29
CA SER A 435 4.86 -6.95 -16.08
C SER A 435 4.65 -5.45 -15.86
N ASP A 436 3.93 -4.80 -16.77
CA ASP A 436 3.79 -3.34 -16.79
C ASP A 436 3.26 -2.81 -15.46
N LEU A 437 2.28 -3.48 -14.87
CA LEU A 437 1.71 -3.09 -13.58
C LEU A 437 2.76 -3.11 -12.45
N LEU A 438 3.58 -4.16 -12.37
CA LEU A 438 4.64 -4.26 -11.36
C LEU A 438 5.78 -3.28 -11.66
N LEU A 439 6.19 -3.13 -12.91
CA LEU A 439 7.23 -2.18 -13.31
C LEU A 439 6.81 -0.74 -13.06
N LEU A 440 5.57 -0.36 -13.40
CA LEU A 440 5.00 0.95 -13.13
C LEU A 440 4.85 1.24 -11.63
N SER A 441 4.60 0.20 -10.83
CA SER A 441 4.48 0.34 -9.37
C SER A 441 5.82 0.54 -8.67
N VAL A 442 6.90 -0.01 -9.24
CA VAL A 442 8.20 -0.10 -8.56
C VAL A 442 9.29 0.78 -9.20
N GLN A 443 9.27 0.93 -10.52
CA GLN A 443 10.18 1.76 -11.32
C GLN A 443 9.38 2.61 -12.32
N SER A 444 8.43 3.40 -11.80
CA SER A 444 7.48 4.18 -12.61
C SER A 444 8.15 4.98 -13.72
N SER A 445 9.25 5.69 -13.46
CA SER A 445 9.93 6.50 -14.46
C SER A 445 10.51 5.68 -15.61
N ARG A 446 11.25 4.60 -15.31
CA ARG A 446 11.83 3.73 -16.34
C ARG A 446 10.76 3.01 -17.14
N ALA A 447 9.73 2.50 -16.47
CA ALA A 447 8.63 1.81 -17.11
C ALA A 447 7.85 2.74 -18.05
N VAL A 448 7.56 3.96 -17.60
CA VAL A 448 6.91 4.99 -18.42
C VAL A 448 7.78 5.36 -19.62
N ASN A 449 9.08 5.62 -19.42
CA ASN A 449 9.98 5.96 -20.53
C ASN A 449 10.02 4.84 -21.58
N HIS A 450 10.12 3.59 -21.15
CA HIS A 450 10.10 2.45 -22.06
C HIS A 450 8.77 2.35 -22.83
N LEU A 451 7.63 2.53 -22.15
CA LEU A 451 6.31 2.53 -22.81
C LEU A 451 6.17 3.67 -23.84
N VAL A 452 6.73 4.85 -23.53
CA VAL A 452 6.76 6.00 -24.44
C VAL A 452 7.67 5.71 -25.64
N GLU A 453 8.88 5.21 -25.41
CA GLU A 453 9.82 4.83 -26.47
C GLU A 453 9.23 3.75 -27.39
N GLU A 454 8.56 2.74 -26.81
CA GLU A 454 7.91 1.68 -27.58
C GLU A 454 6.82 2.23 -28.51
N LEU A 455 5.99 3.15 -28.03
CA LEU A 455 4.99 3.81 -28.88
C LEU A 455 5.62 4.77 -29.89
N ARG A 456 6.71 5.46 -29.53
CA ARG A 456 7.44 6.34 -30.45
C ARG A 456 8.04 5.58 -31.64
N ASN A 457 8.43 4.33 -31.44
CA ASN A 457 8.94 3.46 -32.49
C ASN A 457 7.89 3.12 -33.57
N ASP A 458 6.61 3.28 -33.28
CA ASP A 458 5.52 3.09 -34.26
C ASP A 458 4.90 4.47 -34.63
N PRO A 459 5.13 4.99 -35.84
CA PRO A 459 4.60 6.30 -36.25
C PRO A 459 3.07 6.33 -36.32
N ASP A 460 2.40 5.19 -36.51
CA ASP A 460 0.94 5.10 -36.55
C ASP A 460 0.28 5.41 -35.20
N THR A 461 1.08 5.48 -34.12
CA THR A 461 0.59 5.82 -32.76
C THR A 461 0.27 7.29 -32.57
N GLN A 462 0.72 8.18 -33.45
CA GLN A 462 0.38 9.61 -33.38
C GLN A 462 -1.09 9.85 -33.73
N GLY A 463 -1.68 8.98 -34.55
CA GLY A 463 -3.07 9.06 -34.98
C GLY A 463 -4.05 8.35 -34.04
N PHE A 464 -5.33 8.75 -34.12
CA PHE A 464 -6.41 8.05 -33.45
C PHE A 464 -6.83 6.79 -34.22
N THR A 465 -6.79 5.63 -33.57
CA THR A 465 -7.28 4.36 -34.13
C THR A 465 -8.28 3.72 -33.17
N THR A 466 -9.54 3.58 -33.63
CA THR A 466 -10.63 3.00 -32.83
C THR A 466 -10.30 1.62 -32.28
N ARG A 467 -9.63 0.76 -33.07
CA ARG A 467 -9.24 -0.58 -32.64
C ARG A 467 -8.26 -0.57 -31.47
N ARG A 468 -7.26 0.34 -31.47
CA ARG A 468 -6.29 0.47 -30.38
C ARG A 468 -6.94 1.06 -29.14
N PHE A 469 -7.79 2.07 -29.33
CA PHE A 469 -8.59 2.66 -28.26
C PHE A 469 -9.45 1.59 -27.55
N LEU A 470 -10.24 0.81 -28.30
CA LEU A 470 -11.11 -0.22 -27.72
C LEU A 470 -10.33 -1.36 -27.03
N ARG A 471 -9.09 -1.65 -27.43
CA ARG A 471 -8.23 -2.64 -26.74
C ARG A 471 -7.83 -2.20 -25.33
N LEU A 472 -7.83 -0.91 -25.04
CA LEU A 472 -7.51 -0.36 -23.72
C LEU A 472 -8.73 -0.21 -22.81
N LEU A 473 -9.93 -0.40 -23.36
CA LEU A 473 -11.18 -0.32 -22.61
C LEU A 473 -11.19 -1.24 -21.38
N PRO A 474 -10.70 -2.49 -21.40
CA PRO A 474 -10.67 -3.34 -20.20
C PRO A 474 -9.82 -2.73 -19.08
N THR A 475 -8.67 -2.13 -19.41
CA THR A 475 -7.81 -1.46 -18.43
C THR A 475 -8.49 -0.23 -17.84
N ALA A 476 -9.09 0.60 -18.70
CA ALA A 476 -9.81 1.80 -18.28
C ALA A 476 -11.04 1.45 -17.42
N LEU A 477 -11.80 0.41 -17.80
CA LEU A 477 -12.91 -0.12 -17.01
C LEU A 477 -12.44 -0.67 -15.66
N GLY A 478 -11.30 -1.35 -15.62
CA GLY A 478 -10.66 -1.79 -14.38
C GLY A 478 -10.46 -0.63 -13.41
N LEU A 479 -9.88 0.48 -13.90
CA LEU A 479 -9.69 1.72 -13.12
C LEU A 479 -11.00 2.37 -12.69
N ALA A 480 -11.97 2.47 -13.61
CA ALA A 480 -13.25 3.12 -13.38
C ALA A 480 -14.18 2.32 -12.45
N SER A 481 -13.99 1.01 -12.35
CA SER A 481 -14.85 0.12 -11.56
C SER A 481 -14.74 0.35 -10.04
N PHE A 482 -13.56 0.72 -9.54
CA PHE A 482 -13.33 0.81 -8.10
C PHE A 482 -14.16 1.89 -7.40
N PRO A 483 -14.28 3.15 -7.89
CA PRO A 483 -15.20 4.12 -7.33
C PRO A 483 -16.65 3.60 -7.23
N ALA A 484 -17.14 2.91 -8.26
CA ALA A 484 -18.48 2.31 -8.26
C ALA A 484 -18.62 1.15 -7.26
N LEU A 485 -17.60 0.29 -7.15
CA LEU A 485 -17.55 -0.78 -6.16
C LEU A 485 -17.49 -0.26 -4.72
N ILE A 486 -16.76 0.84 -4.49
CA ILE A 486 -16.69 1.53 -3.19
C ILE A 486 -18.04 2.14 -2.85
N LEU A 487 -18.74 2.77 -3.80
CA LEU A 487 -20.11 3.27 -3.60
C LEU A 487 -21.06 2.14 -3.22
N PHE A 488 -21.02 1.04 -3.96
CA PHE A 488 -21.83 -0.14 -3.68
C PHE A 488 -21.54 -0.71 -2.30
N ALA A 489 -20.26 -0.88 -1.95
CA ALA A 489 -19.86 -1.42 -0.67
C ALA A 489 -20.25 -0.50 0.50
N ASP A 490 -20.10 0.82 0.36
CA ASP A 490 -20.51 1.77 1.40
C ASP A 490 -22.03 1.73 1.61
N ARG A 491 -22.82 1.85 0.53
CA ARG A 491 -24.29 1.84 0.65
C ARG A 491 -24.81 0.47 1.12
N SER A 492 -24.31 -0.60 0.52
CA SER A 492 -24.90 -1.92 0.71
C SER A 492 -24.40 -2.67 1.94
N PHE A 493 -23.12 -2.50 2.28
CA PHE A 493 -22.48 -3.25 3.38
C PHE A 493 -22.15 -2.36 4.58
N VAL A 494 -21.86 -1.07 4.39
CA VAL A 494 -21.60 -0.19 5.53
C VAL A 494 -22.89 0.41 6.08
N GLN A 495 -23.78 0.88 5.20
CA GLN A 495 -25.07 1.46 5.58
C GLN A 495 -26.19 0.40 5.65
N HIS A 496 -25.90 -0.86 5.30
CA HIS A 496 -26.83 -1.99 5.32
C HIS A 496 -28.10 -1.77 4.47
N ILE A 497 -28.00 -0.94 3.42
CA ILE A 497 -29.12 -0.66 2.51
C ILE A 497 -29.22 -1.76 1.47
N LEU A 498 -30.44 -2.29 1.28
CA LEU A 498 -30.69 -3.28 0.23
C LEU A 498 -30.38 -2.65 -1.14
N PRO A 499 -29.62 -3.33 -2.02
CA PRO A 499 -29.40 -2.86 -3.37
C PRO A 499 -30.72 -2.71 -4.13
N ASP A 500 -31.05 -1.48 -4.51
CA ASP A 500 -32.23 -1.16 -5.32
C ASP A 500 -31.81 -0.65 -6.71
N GLY A 501 -32.79 -0.43 -7.58
CA GLY A 501 -32.53 0.09 -8.94
C GLY A 501 -31.84 1.46 -8.93
N ARG A 502 -32.04 2.27 -7.89
CA ARG A 502 -31.38 3.58 -7.73
C ARG A 502 -29.90 3.42 -7.44
N LEU A 503 -29.52 2.50 -6.53
CA LEU A 503 -28.12 2.20 -6.26
C LEU A 503 -27.42 1.66 -7.51
N LEU A 504 -28.05 0.72 -8.23
CA LEU A 504 -27.49 0.20 -9.48
C LEU A 504 -27.33 1.31 -10.54
N GLY A 505 -28.33 2.19 -10.67
CA GLY A 505 -28.24 3.38 -11.54
C GLY A 505 -27.09 4.31 -11.13
N ALA A 506 -26.94 4.59 -9.84
CA ALA A 506 -25.85 5.41 -9.31
C ALA A 506 -24.47 4.77 -9.54
N MET A 507 -24.35 3.45 -9.39
CA MET A 507 -23.12 2.72 -9.71
C MET A 507 -22.75 2.86 -11.19
N VAL A 508 -23.72 2.71 -12.08
CA VAL A 508 -23.50 2.87 -13.53
C VAL A 508 -23.08 4.30 -13.86
N VAL A 509 -23.76 5.31 -13.30
CA VAL A 509 -23.40 6.71 -13.49
C VAL A 509 -21.98 6.98 -12.98
N LEU A 510 -21.63 6.52 -11.78
CA LEU A 510 -20.30 6.73 -11.22
C LEU A 510 -19.22 5.99 -12.02
N LEU A 511 -19.50 4.78 -12.51
CA LEU A 511 -18.62 4.04 -13.42
C LEU A 511 -18.38 4.82 -14.72
N LEU A 512 -19.43 5.35 -15.34
CA LEU A 512 -19.33 6.12 -16.58
C LEU A 512 -18.56 7.43 -16.36
N LEU A 513 -18.82 8.13 -15.25
CA LEU A 513 -18.06 9.33 -14.87
C LEU A 513 -16.58 8.99 -14.64
N ALA A 514 -16.29 7.91 -13.92
CA ALA A 514 -14.90 7.49 -13.70
C ALA A 514 -14.21 7.04 -15.00
N LEU A 515 -14.94 6.45 -15.94
CA LEU A 515 -14.42 6.08 -17.25
C LEU A 515 -14.10 7.32 -18.11
N LEU A 516 -14.85 8.41 -17.93
CA LEU A 516 -14.67 9.66 -18.65
C LEU A 516 -13.34 10.36 -18.30
N GLU A 517 -12.75 10.06 -17.14
CA GLU A 517 -11.42 10.54 -16.76
C GLU A 517 -10.39 10.27 -17.85
N TRP A 518 -10.40 9.06 -18.42
CA TRP A 518 -9.41 8.62 -19.39
C TRP A 518 -9.36 9.53 -20.63
N PRO A 519 -10.43 9.64 -21.44
CA PRO A 519 -10.36 10.49 -22.63
C PRO A 519 -10.19 11.97 -22.27
N LEU A 520 -10.78 12.46 -21.17
CA LEU A 520 -10.69 13.87 -20.80
C LEU A 520 -9.28 14.29 -20.38
N VAL A 521 -8.64 13.52 -19.50
CA VAL A 521 -7.29 13.86 -19.02
C VAL A 521 -6.28 13.77 -20.17
N SER A 522 -6.39 12.74 -21.02
CA SER A 522 -5.53 12.60 -22.20
C SER A 522 -5.70 13.76 -23.18
N LEU A 523 -6.95 14.13 -23.54
CA LEU A 523 -7.20 15.24 -24.48
C LEU A 523 -6.83 16.60 -23.90
N ALA A 524 -7.04 16.82 -22.60
CA ALA A 524 -6.60 18.03 -21.92
C ALA A 524 -5.07 18.15 -21.93
N ALA A 525 -4.35 17.04 -21.75
CA ALA A 525 -2.89 17.03 -21.85
C ALA A 525 -2.41 17.35 -23.28
N VAL A 526 -3.07 16.79 -24.31
CA VAL A 526 -2.79 17.12 -25.72
C VAL A 526 -3.01 18.61 -25.99
N ALA A 527 -4.15 19.16 -25.56
CA ALA A 527 -4.45 20.58 -25.75
C ALA A 527 -3.43 21.49 -25.04
N LEU A 528 -2.99 21.12 -23.83
CA LEU A 528 -1.95 21.86 -23.13
C LEU A 528 -0.60 21.80 -23.86
N ASP A 529 -0.26 20.66 -24.47
CA ASP A 529 0.96 20.50 -25.26
C ASP A 529 0.91 21.39 -26.51
N GLU A 530 -0.18 21.33 -27.27
CA GLU A 530 -0.41 22.15 -28.46
C GLU A 530 -0.34 23.65 -28.15
N MET A 531 -0.93 24.07 -27.02
CA MET A 531 -0.87 25.46 -26.55
C MET A 531 0.55 25.88 -26.15
N SER A 532 1.41 24.94 -25.75
CA SER A 532 2.80 25.20 -25.41
C SER A 532 3.74 25.24 -26.63
N GLY A 533 3.21 24.95 -27.83
CA GLY A 533 3.96 24.99 -29.09
C GLY A 533 4.65 23.68 -29.46
N SER A 534 4.38 22.60 -28.73
CA SER A 534 4.81 21.23 -29.03
C SER A 534 3.62 20.42 -29.52
N SER A 535 3.80 19.59 -30.55
CA SER A 535 2.75 18.67 -31.04
C SER A 535 3.30 17.35 -31.56
N GLU A 536 4.51 16.97 -31.12
CA GLU A 536 5.24 15.84 -31.72
C GLU A 536 4.64 14.47 -31.36
N ASP A 537 3.95 14.37 -30.23
CA ASP A 537 3.42 13.10 -29.72
C ASP A 537 1.95 12.84 -30.09
N GLY A 538 1.23 13.81 -30.66
CA GLY A 538 -0.15 13.66 -31.13
C GLY A 538 -1.07 12.99 -30.10
N MET A 539 -1.74 11.90 -30.50
CA MET A 539 -2.74 11.19 -29.68
C MET A 539 -2.17 10.09 -28.76
N ARG A 540 -0.84 9.97 -28.63
CA ARG A 540 -0.18 8.98 -27.76
C ARG A 540 -0.66 8.98 -26.29
N PRO A 541 -1.01 10.13 -25.65
CA PRO A 541 -1.58 10.13 -24.30
C PRO A 541 -2.82 9.27 -24.12
N LEU A 542 -3.65 9.13 -25.16
CA LEU A 542 -4.86 8.30 -25.09
C LEU A 542 -4.52 6.82 -24.92
N TYR A 543 -3.37 6.37 -25.42
CA TYR A 543 -2.97 4.97 -25.32
C TYR A 543 -2.22 4.65 -24.03
N LEU A 544 -1.45 5.61 -23.52
CA LEU A 544 -0.59 5.42 -22.35
C LEU A 544 -1.29 5.68 -21.02
N TYR A 545 -2.20 6.66 -20.98
CA TYR A 545 -2.82 7.09 -19.73
C TYR A 545 -3.43 5.94 -18.90
N PRO A 546 -4.32 5.08 -19.44
CA PRO A 546 -4.96 4.04 -18.63
C PRO A 546 -3.95 2.98 -18.16
N GLN A 547 -2.89 2.71 -18.92
CA GLN A 547 -1.85 1.76 -18.52
C GLN A 547 -1.01 2.33 -17.36
N THR A 548 -0.53 3.56 -17.51
CA THR A 548 0.30 4.23 -16.48
C THR A 548 -0.43 4.43 -15.15
N GLN A 549 -1.76 4.53 -15.17
CA GLN A 549 -2.57 4.71 -13.96
C GLN A 549 -2.89 3.40 -13.22
N GLN A 550 -2.59 2.22 -13.78
CA GLN A 550 -2.86 0.92 -13.14
C GLN A 550 -2.35 0.77 -11.69
N PRO A 551 -1.15 1.26 -11.31
CA PRO A 551 -0.65 1.10 -9.94
C PRO A 551 -1.59 1.65 -8.86
N ARG A 552 -2.41 2.68 -9.17
CA ARG A 552 -3.36 3.25 -8.20
C ARG A 552 -4.44 2.25 -7.77
N LEU A 553 -4.68 1.20 -8.56
CA LEU A 553 -5.61 0.11 -8.24
C LEU A 553 -5.26 -0.58 -6.92
N PHE A 554 -3.98 -0.63 -6.55
CA PHE A 554 -3.58 -1.22 -5.26
C PHE A 554 -4.15 -0.45 -4.08
N LEU A 555 -4.09 0.89 -4.12
CA LEU A 555 -4.68 1.73 -3.06
C LEU A 555 -6.21 1.68 -3.09
N MET A 556 -6.81 1.63 -4.27
CA MET A 556 -8.27 1.51 -4.39
C MET A 556 -8.78 0.15 -3.89
N LEU A 557 -8.05 -0.93 -4.13
CA LEU A 557 -8.34 -2.25 -3.57
C LEU A 557 -8.15 -2.26 -2.05
N ALA A 558 -7.08 -1.65 -1.54
CA ALA A 558 -6.89 -1.48 -0.11
C ALA A 558 -8.01 -0.66 0.53
N ALA A 559 -8.48 0.40 -0.14
CA ALA A 559 -9.60 1.22 0.30
C ALA A 559 -10.90 0.40 0.38
N LEU A 560 -11.18 -0.41 -0.64
CA LEU A 560 -12.32 -1.33 -0.64
C LEU A 560 -12.22 -2.35 0.50
N ILE A 561 -11.06 -2.97 0.72
CA ILE A 561 -10.84 -3.90 1.85
C ILE A 561 -11.08 -3.20 3.19
N ALA A 562 -10.51 -2.01 3.39
CA ALA A 562 -10.68 -1.22 4.60
C ALA A 562 -12.16 -0.87 4.85
N LEU A 563 -12.89 -0.51 3.79
CA LEU A 563 -14.32 -0.21 3.85
C LEU A 563 -15.13 -1.43 4.27
N LEU A 564 -14.89 -2.60 3.66
CA LEU A 564 -15.56 -3.85 3.98
C LEU A 564 -15.26 -4.35 5.41
N LEU A 565 -14.09 -3.99 5.94
CA LEU A 565 -13.73 -4.23 7.34
C LEU A 565 -14.38 -3.24 8.32
N GLY A 566 -15.09 -2.22 7.83
CA GLY A 566 -15.73 -1.18 8.65
C GLY A 566 -14.79 -0.05 9.06
N ALA A 567 -13.64 0.11 8.41
CA ALA A 567 -12.68 1.19 8.66
C ALA A 567 -12.87 2.33 7.63
N GLN A 568 -14.04 2.98 7.61
CA GLN A 568 -14.37 4.00 6.60
C GLN A 568 -13.35 5.17 6.55
N PRO A 569 -12.83 5.69 7.68
CA PRO A 569 -11.83 6.75 7.63
C PRO A 569 -10.54 6.31 6.94
N LEU A 570 -10.10 5.06 7.17
CA LEU A 570 -8.94 4.49 6.49
C LEU A 570 -9.19 4.32 5.00
N ALA A 571 -10.39 3.88 4.60
CA ALA A 571 -10.77 3.78 3.20
C ALA A 571 -10.71 5.14 2.48
N ALA A 572 -11.22 6.20 3.12
CA ALA A 572 -11.15 7.56 2.58
C ALA A 572 -9.70 8.05 2.44
N LEU A 573 -8.85 7.80 3.45
CA LEU A 573 -7.42 8.13 3.38
C LEU A 573 -6.70 7.37 2.26
N LEU A 574 -7.02 6.09 2.06
CA LEU A 574 -6.45 5.28 0.98
C LEU A 574 -6.90 5.77 -0.40
N TRP A 575 -8.16 6.19 -0.55
CA TRP A 575 -8.63 6.82 -1.79
C TRP A 575 -7.91 8.14 -2.03
N LEU A 576 -7.79 9.04 -1.04
CA LEU A 576 -6.97 10.26 -1.17
C LEU A 576 -5.51 9.95 -1.53
N GLY A 577 -4.95 8.88 -0.97
CA GLY A 577 -3.64 8.36 -1.37
C GLY A 577 -3.60 7.94 -2.84
N ALA A 578 -4.64 7.29 -3.35
CA ALA A 578 -4.76 6.92 -4.77
C ALA A 578 -4.83 8.16 -5.68
N ILE A 579 -5.50 9.22 -5.24
CA ILE A 579 -5.52 10.53 -5.93
C ILE A 579 -4.11 11.12 -5.98
N GLY A 580 -3.41 11.14 -4.83
CA GLY A 580 -2.03 11.61 -4.75
C GLY A 580 -1.07 10.77 -5.61
N TRP A 581 -1.26 9.46 -5.70
CA TRP A 581 -0.45 8.60 -6.57
C TRP A 581 -0.75 8.87 -8.05
N SER A 582 -2.01 9.11 -8.40
CA SER A 582 -2.41 9.47 -9.77
C SER A 582 -1.70 10.72 -10.28
N PHE A 583 -1.49 11.73 -9.42
CA PHE A 583 -0.66 12.90 -9.72
C PHE A 583 0.75 12.50 -10.16
N TRP A 584 1.44 11.67 -9.36
CA TRP A 584 2.83 11.28 -9.65
C TRP A 584 2.95 10.43 -10.91
N LEU A 585 2.00 9.54 -11.16
CA LEU A 585 1.97 8.70 -12.36
C LEU A 585 1.72 9.54 -13.62
N ALA A 586 0.79 10.50 -13.54
CA ALA A 586 0.48 11.40 -14.64
C ALA A 586 1.64 12.37 -14.91
N ALA A 587 2.21 13.00 -13.86
CA ALA A 587 3.40 13.83 -14.00
C ALA A 587 4.57 13.03 -14.62
N GLY A 588 4.81 11.81 -14.18
CA GLY A 588 5.81 10.93 -14.78
C GLY A 588 5.57 10.69 -16.27
N LEU A 589 4.32 10.41 -16.67
CA LEU A 589 3.91 10.24 -18.06
C LEU A 589 4.14 11.52 -18.89
N TRP A 590 3.71 12.68 -18.39
CA TRP A 590 3.84 13.94 -19.12
C TRP A 590 5.30 14.39 -19.23
N SER A 591 6.12 14.13 -18.22
CA SER A 591 7.56 14.36 -18.30
C SER A 591 8.23 13.48 -19.35
N ALA A 592 7.77 12.24 -19.54
CA ALA A 592 8.35 11.32 -20.50
C ALA A 592 7.90 11.59 -21.94
N LEU A 593 6.62 11.95 -22.13
CA LEU A 593 6.10 12.37 -23.42
C LEU A 593 6.64 13.76 -23.79
N TYR A 594 6.29 14.78 -23.02
CA TYR A 594 6.45 16.15 -23.48
C TYR A 594 7.70 16.88 -22.93
N ASP A 595 8.55 16.19 -22.16
CA ASP A 595 9.65 16.80 -21.39
C ASP A 595 9.20 18.01 -20.54
N TRP A 596 7.93 17.99 -20.08
CA TRP A 596 7.39 19.05 -19.25
C TRP A 596 8.14 19.16 -17.93
N ARG A 597 8.43 20.40 -17.52
CA ARG A 597 9.12 20.72 -16.26
C ARG A 597 8.40 21.84 -15.50
N GLY A 598 8.62 21.90 -14.19
CA GLY A 598 8.11 22.98 -13.34
C GLY A 598 6.58 23.10 -13.39
N GLY A 599 6.06 24.28 -13.74
CA GLY A 599 4.64 24.60 -13.69
C GLY A 599 3.76 23.78 -14.64
N GLN A 600 4.23 23.48 -15.85
CA GLN A 600 3.50 22.63 -16.82
C GLN A 600 3.33 21.21 -16.30
N LEU A 601 4.40 20.65 -15.72
CA LEU A 601 4.38 19.32 -15.11
C LEU A 601 3.39 19.24 -13.94
N ILE A 602 3.39 20.28 -13.09
CA ILE A 602 2.43 20.39 -11.98
C ILE A 602 0.99 20.50 -12.52
N GLY A 603 0.76 21.35 -13.53
CA GLY A 603 -0.56 21.50 -14.16
C GLY A 603 -1.08 20.19 -14.76
N GLY A 604 -0.25 19.50 -15.54
CA GLY A 604 -0.57 18.20 -16.13
C GLY A 604 -0.83 17.12 -15.09
N GLY A 605 -0.04 17.08 -14.02
CA GLY A 605 -0.26 16.16 -12.90
C GLY A 605 -1.54 16.45 -12.12
N LEU A 606 -1.97 17.72 -12.04
CA LEU A 606 -3.20 18.12 -11.34
C LEU A 606 -4.49 17.80 -12.12
N LEU A 607 -4.43 17.61 -13.44
CA LEU A 607 -5.60 17.24 -14.25
C LEU A 607 -6.35 16.01 -13.70
N PRO A 608 -5.71 14.85 -13.50
CA PRO A 608 -6.40 13.70 -12.93
C PRO A 608 -6.77 13.88 -11.47
N VAL A 609 -6.02 14.67 -10.70
CA VAL A 609 -6.35 14.99 -9.30
C VAL A 609 -7.66 15.73 -9.22
N ALA A 610 -7.84 16.79 -10.01
CA ALA A 610 -9.08 17.56 -10.06
C ALA A 610 -10.27 16.67 -10.43
N PHE A 611 -10.10 15.83 -11.46
CA PHE A 611 -11.16 14.90 -11.87
C PHE A 611 -11.52 13.89 -10.78
N GLN A 612 -10.52 13.28 -10.14
CA GLN A 612 -10.71 12.31 -9.07
C GLN A 612 -11.32 12.95 -7.80
N LEU A 613 -10.98 14.21 -7.50
CA LEU A 613 -11.63 14.95 -6.42
C LEU A 613 -13.10 15.23 -6.74
N LEU A 614 -13.44 15.57 -7.99
CA LEU A 614 -14.83 15.71 -8.42
C LEU A 614 -15.59 14.37 -8.31
N LEU A 615 -14.97 13.24 -8.67
CA LEU A 615 -15.56 11.91 -8.46
C LEU A 615 -15.79 11.62 -6.98
N LEU A 616 -14.82 11.95 -6.12
CA LEU A 616 -14.93 11.78 -4.67
C LEU A 616 -16.07 12.65 -4.10
N ILE A 617 -16.19 13.90 -4.55
CA ILE A 617 -17.30 14.79 -4.17
C ILE A 617 -18.63 14.21 -4.65
N GLY A 618 -18.71 13.75 -5.91
CA GLY A 618 -19.90 13.09 -6.44
C GLY A 618 -20.29 11.86 -5.63
N TYR A 619 -19.33 11.02 -5.25
CA TYR A 619 -19.53 9.91 -4.33
C TYR A 619 -20.08 10.37 -2.98
N LEU A 620 -19.52 11.43 -2.38
CA LEU A 620 -19.99 11.96 -1.10
C LEU A 620 -21.41 12.53 -1.18
N VAL A 621 -21.76 13.21 -2.28
CA VAL A 621 -23.13 13.72 -2.51
C VAL A 621 -24.12 12.59 -2.65
N VAL A 622 -23.76 11.52 -3.37
CA VAL A 622 -24.61 10.32 -3.53
C VAL A 622 -24.62 9.47 -2.27
N ARG A 623 -23.69 9.68 -1.33
CA ARG A 623 -23.61 8.94 -0.07
C ARG A 623 -24.56 9.48 0.98
N VAL A 624 -24.66 10.83 1.09
CA VAL A 624 -25.65 11.54 1.89
C VAL A 624 -27.05 11.21 1.36
#